data_AF-A0A2V5M4A9-F1
#
_entry.id   AF-A0A2V5M4A9-F1
#
_cell.length_a   1.000
_cell.length_b   1.000
_cell.length_c   1.000
_cell.angle_alpha   90.00
_cell.angle_beta   90.00
_cell.angle_gamma   90.00
#
_symmetry.space_group_name_H-M   'P 1'
#
loop_
_entity.id
_entity.type
_entity.pdbx_description
1 polymer ?
#
loop_
_entity_poly.entity_id
_entity_poly.type
_entity_poly.pdbx_seq_one_letter_code
_entity_poly.pdbx_strand_id
1 'polypeptide(L)'
;MSGDPAQPAPPPERHFGRNREWTHLFNRDVISMPDKWEYPCFAAWDLAFHMIPFSKVDPHFAKKQLILFLREWYMHPNGQIPAYEFAFGDVNPPVHAWAAWRVYKMTGPR
;
A
#
# COMPACT_ATOMS: atom_id res chain seq x y z
N MET A 1 3.04 13.11 14.20
CA MET A 1 2.28 12.96 15.46
C MET A 1 1.88 14.30 16.06
N SER A 2 2.73 15.32 16.00
CA SER A 2 2.54 16.62 16.64
C SER A 2 1.41 17.51 16.09
N GLY A 3 0.77 17.12 14.99
CA GLY A 3 -0.23 17.94 14.31
C GLY A 3 0.39 19.12 13.54
N ASP A 4 -0.48 19.97 12.99
CA ASP A 4 -0.09 21.26 12.41
C ASP A 4 0.09 22.28 13.54
N PRO A 5 1.25 22.96 13.66
CA PRO A 5 1.46 24.00 14.67
C PRO A 5 0.46 25.16 14.64
N ALA A 6 -0.19 25.41 13.50
CA ALA A 6 -1.22 26.44 13.36
C ALA A 6 -2.62 25.98 13.84
N GLN A 7 -2.77 24.72 14.23
CA GLN A 7 -4.00 24.12 14.74
C GLN A 7 -3.89 23.83 16.24
N PRO A 8 -5.01 23.63 16.96
CA PRO A 8 -4.96 23.14 18.34
C PRO A 8 -4.15 21.85 18.44
N ALA A 9 -3.42 21.70 19.55
CA ALA A 9 -2.61 20.51 19.79
C ALA A 9 -3.49 19.25 19.75
N PRO A 10 -3.04 18.17 19.06
CA PRO A 10 -3.81 16.94 18.99
C PRO A 10 -3.89 16.25 20.37
N PRO A 11 -4.94 15.46 20.64
CA PRO A 11 -5.08 14.74 21.90
C PRO A 11 -3.89 13.80 22.19
N PRO A 12 -3.43 13.67 23.45
CA PRO A 12 -2.28 12.83 23.82
C PRO A 12 -2.44 11.36 23.43
N GLU A 13 -3.67 10.86 23.35
CA GLU A 13 -4.00 9.48 22.98
C GLU A 13 -3.50 9.11 21.59
N ARG A 14 -3.28 10.09 20.71
CA ARG A 14 -2.76 9.89 19.35
C ARG A 14 -1.40 9.18 19.33
N HIS A 15 -0.59 9.37 20.36
CA HIS A 15 0.72 8.70 20.49
C HIS A 15 0.61 7.18 20.71
N PHE A 16 -0.58 6.70 21.10
CA PHE A 16 -0.85 5.29 21.39
C PHE A 16 -1.86 4.68 20.42
N GLY A 17 -2.28 5.43 19.40
CA GLY A 17 -3.24 4.98 18.40
C GLY A 17 -2.68 3.97 17.41
N ARG A 18 -3.57 3.49 16.53
CA ARG A 18 -3.22 2.62 15.40
C ARG A 18 -2.12 3.25 14.55
N ASN A 19 -1.29 2.41 13.96
CA ASN A 19 -0.27 2.82 12.99
C ASN A 19 0.79 3.80 13.52
N ARG A 20 0.96 3.92 14.84
CA ARG A 20 1.89 4.91 15.43
C ARG A 20 3.36 4.77 15.00
N GLU A 21 3.76 3.56 14.63
CA GLU A 21 5.12 3.25 14.16
C GLU A 21 5.34 3.70 12.68
N TRP A 22 4.25 3.96 11.94
CA TRP A 22 4.27 4.27 10.51
C TRP A 22 4.19 5.78 10.25
N THR A 23 5.06 6.55 10.90
CA THR A 23 5.05 8.03 10.82
C THR A 23 5.50 8.60 9.47
N HIS A 24 6.16 7.79 8.65
CA HIS A 24 6.72 8.15 7.34
C HIS A 24 5.76 7.83 6.18
N LEU A 25 4.73 7.02 6.41
CA LEU A 25 3.81 6.60 5.35
C LEU A 25 3.01 7.79 4.83
N PHE A 26 3.06 8.00 3.52
CA PHE A 26 2.40 9.11 2.85
C PHE A 26 1.60 8.62 1.64
N ASN A 27 0.31 8.38 1.86
CA ASN A 27 -0.61 7.95 0.82
C ASN A 27 -1.14 9.15 0.03
N ARG A 28 -0.68 9.34 -1.21
CA ARG A 28 -1.17 10.41 -2.11
C ARG A 28 -1.46 9.95 -3.54
N ASP A 29 -1.42 8.65 -3.77
CA ASP A 29 -1.60 8.06 -5.09
C ASP A 29 -2.99 7.42 -5.23
N VAL A 30 -3.43 7.22 -6.48
CA VAL A 30 -4.63 6.43 -6.78
C VAL A 30 -4.28 4.96 -6.65
N ILE A 31 -4.94 4.26 -5.73
CA ILE A 31 -4.67 2.86 -5.40
C ILE A 31 -5.88 2.00 -5.77
N SER A 32 -5.63 0.81 -6.31
CA SER A 32 -6.67 -0.21 -6.53
C SER A 32 -7.21 -0.71 -5.19
N MET A 33 -8.53 -0.57 -4.97
CA MET A 33 -9.22 -1.02 -3.75
C MET A 33 -9.84 -2.41 -3.96
N PRO A 34 -9.95 -3.25 -2.90
CA PRO A 34 -10.67 -4.53 -2.96
C PRO A 34 -12.17 -4.33 -3.25
N ASP A 35 -12.78 -3.35 -2.60
CA ASP A 35 -14.18 -3.01 -2.80
C ASP A 35 -14.43 -1.52 -2.50
N LYS A 36 -15.49 -0.94 -3.06
CA LYS A 36 -15.84 0.47 -2.85
C LYS A 36 -16.68 0.72 -1.58
N TRP A 37 -17.33 -0.29 -1.03
CA TRP A 37 -18.35 -0.15 0.01
C TRP A 37 -17.92 -0.81 1.33
N GLU A 38 -17.59 -2.10 1.29
CA GLU A 38 -17.21 -2.88 2.47
C GLU A 38 -15.74 -2.67 2.84
N TYR A 39 -14.87 -2.51 1.83
CA TYR A 39 -13.42 -2.34 2.01
C TYR A 39 -12.86 -1.12 1.28
N PRO A 40 -13.30 0.12 1.63
CA PRO A 40 -12.84 1.35 1.01
C PRO A 40 -11.43 1.76 1.48
N CYS A 41 -10.53 0.78 1.59
CA CYS A 41 -9.14 0.94 1.97
C CYS A 41 -8.25 -0.03 1.18
N PHE A 42 -7.00 0.35 0.90
CA PHE A 42 -6.12 -0.60 0.23
C PHE A 42 -5.79 -1.77 1.15
N ALA A 43 -5.54 -2.92 0.51
CA ALA A 43 -4.88 -4.06 1.11
C ALA A 43 -3.80 -4.54 0.14
N ALA A 44 -2.54 -4.57 0.59
CA ALA A 44 -1.41 -4.80 -0.30
C ALA A 44 -1.43 -6.20 -0.94
N TRP A 45 -1.93 -7.21 -0.22
CA TRP A 45 -2.04 -8.57 -0.74
C TRP A 45 -3.17 -8.71 -1.78
N ASP A 46 -4.36 -8.13 -1.57
CA ASP A 46 -5.42 -8.05 -2.58
C ASP A 46 -4.92 -7.35 -3.85
N LEU A 47 -4.22 -6.22 -3.68
CA LEU A 47 -3.63 -5.48 -4.81
C LEU A 47 -2.71 -6.37 -5.66
N ALA A 48 -1.90 -7.23 -5.03
CA ALA A 48 -1.05 -8.16 -5.75
C ALA A 48 -1.86 -9.09 -6.68
N PHE A 49 -3.01 -9.58 -6.22
CA PHE A 49 -3.93 -10.37 -7.05
C PHE A 49 -4.61 -9.53 -8.13
N HIS A 50 -5.02 -8.30 -7.84
CA HIS A 50 -5.65 -7.41 -8.82
C HIS A 50 -4.72 -7.17 -10.02
N MET A 51 -3.41 -7.01 -9.78
CA MET A 51 -2.48 -6.60 -10.83
C MET A 51 -2.25 -7.66 -11.91
N ILE A 52 -2.58 -8.93 -11.66
CA ILE A 52 -2.49 -10.00 -12.65
C ILE A 52 -3.52 -9.83 -13.78
N PRO A 53 -4.84 -9.75 -13.54
CA PRO A 53 -5.80 -9.44 -14.60
C PRO A 53 -5.60 -8.02 -15.15
N PHE A 54 -5.28 -7.01 -14.32
CA PHE A 54 -5.02 -5.65 -14.81
C PHE A 54 -3.86 -5.61 -15.82
N SER A 55 -2.85 -6.48 -15.69
CA SER A 55 -1.74 -6.52 -16.65
C SER A 55 -2.16 -6.86 -18.09
N LYS A 56 -3.34 -7.45 -18.30
CA LYS A 56 -3.91 -7.67 -19.63
C LYS A 56 -4.60 -6.44 -20.22
N VAL A 57 -5.01 -5.50 -19.36
CA VAL A 57 -5.76 -4.30 -19.73
C VAL A 57 -4.82 -3.09 -19.81
N ASP A 58 -4.07 -2.86 -18.74
CA ASP A 58 -3.05 -1.81 -18.63
C ASP A 58 -1.81 -2.35 -17.90
N PRO A 59 -0.81 -2.86 -18.64
CA PRO A 59 0.48 -3.28 -18.11
C PRO A 59 1.22 -2.22 -17.29
N HIS A 60 1.07 -0.95 -17.66
CA HIS A 60 1.79 0.16 -17.03
C HIS A 60 1.21 0.49 -15.67
N PHE A 61 -0.12 0.56 -15.58
CA PHE A 61 -0.83 0.68 -14.32
C PHE A 61 -0.48 -0.48 -13.38
N ALA A 62 -0.49 -1.71 -13.89
CA ALA A 62 -0.19 -2.90 -13.08
C ALA A 62 1.21 -2.84 -12.45
N LYS A 63 2.22 -2.48 -13.24
CA LYS A 63 3.60 -2.29 -12.76
C LYS A 63 3.69 -1.15 -11.75
N LYS A 64 3.06 -0.01 -12.03
CA LYS A 64 3.06 1.15 -11.12
C LYS A 64 2.47 0.83 -9.76
N GLN A 65 1.33 0.12 -9.71
CA GLN A 65 0.70 -0.27 -8.45
C GLN A 65 1.58 -1.23 -7.62
N LEU A 66 2.23 -2.20 -8.26
CA LEU A 66 3.15 -3.11 -7.55
C LEU A 66 4.40 -2.39 -7.03
N ILE A 67 4.94 -1.43 -7.78
CA ILE A 67 6.08 -0.61 -7.38
C ILE A 67 5.70 0.37 -6.27
N LEU A 68 4.45 0.86 -6.26
CA LEU A 68 3.99 1.89 -5.33
C LEU A 68 4.31 1.54 -3.87
N PHE A 69 3.96 0.32 -3.45
CA PHE A 69 4.20 -0.15 -2.08
C PHE A 69 5.66 -0.42 -1.73
N LEU A 70 6.57 -0.36 -2.71
CA LEU A 70 8.01 -0.49 -2.53
C LEU A 70 8.73 0.86 -2.48
N ARG A 71 7.99 1.97 -2.64
CA ARG A 71 8.57 3.31 -2.59
C ARG A 71 8.89 3.72 -1.16
N GLU A 72 9.86 4.62 -1.02
CA GLU A 72 10.40 5.12 0.24
C GLU A 72 9.36 5.82 1.12
N TRP A 73 8.27 6.31 0.53
CA TRP A 73 7.16 6.93 1.25
C TRP A 73 5.97 5.98 1.50
N TYR A 74 6.09 4.70 1.11
CA TYR A 74 5.13 3.63 1.40
C TYR A 74 5.72 2.53 2.29
N MET A 75 6.93 2.09 1.99
CA MET A 75 7.57 0.96 2.66
C MET A 75 8.19 1.40 3.98
N HIS A 76 8.02 0.58 5.02
CA HIS A 76 8.68 0.82 6.29
C HIS A 76 10.20 0.73 6.15
N PRO A 77 10.99 1.52 6.91
CA PRO A 77 12.46 1.46 6.87
C PRO A 77 13.09 0.08 7.14
N ASN A 78 12.34 -0.87 7.70
CA ASN A 78 12.77 -2.26 7.90
C ASN A 78 12.45 -3.18 6.69
N GLY A 79 11.90 -2.63 5.61
CA GLY A 79 11.48 -3.36 4.41
C GLY A 79 10.03 -3.89 4.45
N GLN A 80 9.26 -3.63 5.51
CA GLN A 80 7.86 -4.07 5.58
C GLN A 80 6.98 -3.27 4.62
N ILE A 81 6.19 -3.99 3.83
CA ILE A 81 5.11 -3.44 3.00
C ILE A 81 3.88 -3.19 3.89
N PRO A 82 3.22 -2.02 3.84
CA PRO A 82 2.06 -1.75 4.68
C PRO A 82 0.90 -2.70 4.35
N ALA A 83 0.27 -3.27 5.37
CA ALA A 83 -0.75 -4.29 5.16
C ALA A 83 -2.06 -3.73 4.59
N TYR A 84 -2.75 -2.88 5.37
CA TYR A 84 -3.97 -2.16 5.02
C TYR A 84 -4.18 -0.96 5.95
N GLU A 85 -5.04 0.00 5.58
CA GLU A 85 -5.13 1.31 6.28
C GLU A 85 -5.53 1.25 7.75
N PHE A 86 -6.21 0.18 8.16
CA PHE A 86 -6.56 -0.02 9.56
C PHE A 86 -5.40 -0.51 10.43
N ALA A 87 -4.40 -1.17 9.85
CA ALA A 87 -3.24 -1.71 10.57
C ALA A 87 -2.07 -1.98 9.62
N PHE A 88 -1.23 -0.98 9.34
CA PHE A 88 -0.12 -1.11 8.38
C PHE A 88 0.91 -2.16 8.80
N GLY A 89 1.08 -2.38 10.11
CA GLY A 89 2.06 -3.30 10.66
C GLY A 89 1.64 -4.77 10.67
N ASP A 90 0.40 -5.10 10.28
CA ASP A 90 -0.07 -6.48 10.25
C ASP A 90 0.68 -7.31 9.19
N VAL A 91 0.57 -8.63 9.31
CA VAL A 91 1.21 -9.57 8.39
C VAL A 91 0.24 -9.98 7.31
N ASN A 92 0.65 -9.80 6.07
CA ASN A 92 -0.05 -10.30 4.89
C ASN A 92 0.64 -11.56 4.33
N PRO A 93 -0.08 -12.45 3.62
CA PRO A 93 0.54 -13.49 2.82
C PRO A 93 1.57 -12.90 1.83
N PRO A 94 2.76 -13.50 1.65
CA PRO A 94 3.87 -12.89 0.89
C PRO A 94 3.72 -13.06 -0.63
N VAL A 95 2.61 -12.59 -1.20
CA VAL A 95 2.24 -12.77 -2.61
C VAL A 95 2.75 -11.65 -3.53
N HIS A 96 3.28 -10.56 -2.99
CA HIS A 96 3.69 -9.37 -3.76
C HIS A 96 4.78 -9.68 -4.79
N ALA A 97 5.82 -10.41 -4.39
CA ALA A 97 6.92 -10.81 -5.27
C ALA A 97 6.44 -11.76 -6.39
N TRP A 98 5.52 -12.67 -6.07
CA TRP A 98 4.90 -13.55 -7.07
C TRP A 98 4.11 -12.74 -8.11
N ALA A 99 3.29 -11.77 -7.67
CA ALA A 99 2.55 -10.91 -8.58
C ALA A 99 3.49 -10.08 -9.48
N ALA A 100 4.56 -9.50 -8.92
CA ALA A 100 5.59 -8.79 -9.68
C ALA A 100 6.22 -9.68 -10.76
N TRP A 101 6.58 -10.91 -10.42
CA TRP A 101 7.11 -11.88 -11.38
C TRP A 101 6.11 -12.22 -12.48
N ARG A 102 4.84 -12.47 -12.13
CA ARG A 102 3.78 -12.77 -13.10
C ARG A 102 3.56 -11.61 -14.06
N VAL A 103 3.42 -10.39 -13.55
CA VAL A 103 3.24 -9.19 -14.38
C VAL A 103 4.45 -8.97 -15.28
N TYR A 104 5.68 -9.13 -14.77
CA TYR A 104 6.88 -9.07 -15.59
C TYR A 104 6.83 -10.05 -16.77
N LYS A 105 6.56 -11.33 -16.50
CA LYS A 105 6.49 -12.37 -17.53
C LYS A 105 5.34 -12.17 -18.54
N MET A 106 4.22 -11.62 -18.10
CA MET A 106 3.04 -11.41 -18.94
C MET A 106 3.16 -10.19 -19.86
N THR A 107 4.02 -9.22 -19.50
CA THR A 107 4.09 -7.90 -20.16
C THR A 107 5.46 -7.54 -20.70
N GLY A 108 6.45 -8.42 -20.53
CA GLY A 108 7.78 -8.27 -21.13
C GLY A 108 7.73 -8.42 -22.65
N PRO A 109 8.66 -7.79 -23.38
CA PRO A 109 8.83 -8.04 -24.81
C PRO A 109 9.11 -9.53 -25.03
N ARG A 110 8.55 -10.07 -26.12
CA ARG A 110 8.78 -11.46 -26.53
C ARG A 110 10.03 -11.56 -27.38
#